data_AF-A0A221V430-F1
#
_entry.id   AF-A0A221V430-F1
#
_cell.length_a   1.000
_cell.length_b   1.000
_cell.length_c   1.000
_cell.angle_alpha   90.00
_cell.angle_beta   90.00
_cell.angle_gamma   90.00
#
_symmetry.space_group_name_H-M   'P 1'
#
loop_
_entity.id
_entity.type
_entity.pdbx_description
1 polymer ?
#
loop_
_entity_poly.entity_id
_entity_poly.type
_entity_poly.pdbx_seq_one_letter_code
_entity_poly.pdbx_strand_id
1 'polypeptide(L)'
;MENLEKENKYFRAKERVGAIKKFYMSLISYFVFIGFLAALNYWTDQWRYPWFLWAAFGWGIGLVFHAVKVFGLNPFFGKNWEERKIKEYMQEDERKNPWK
;
A
#
# COMPACT_ATOMS: atom_id res chain seq x y z
N MET A 1 20.55 -16.57 18.18
CA MET A 1 20.60 -15.19 17.65
C MET A 1 20.51 -15.17 16.12
N GLU A 2 21.28 -15.98 15.38
CA GLU A 2 21.27 -15.97 13.90
C GLU A 2 19.92 -16.38 13.24
N ASN A 3 19.18 -17.32 13.84
CA ASN A 3 17.85 -17.74 13.33
C ASN A 3 16.78 -16.64 13.47
N LEU A 4 16.78 -15.89 14.57
CA LEU A 4 15.81 -14.81 14.82
C LEU A 4 16.01 -13.64 13.84
N GLU A 5 17.27 -13.30 13.51
CA GLU A 5 17.55 -12.27 12.50
C GLU A 5 17.13 -12.71 11.09
N LYS A 6 17.32 -14.00 10.75
CA LYS A 6 16.87 -14.58 9.49
C LYS A 6 15.35 -14.60 9.38
N GLU A 7 14.63 -15.04 10.42
CA GLU A 7 13.16 -15.03 10.47
C GLU A 7 12.59 -13.61 10.38
N ASN A 8 13.17 -12.64 11.10
CA ASN A 8 12.74 -11.24 11.04
C ASN A 8 12.90 -10.62 9.65
N LYS A 9 14.03 -10.87 8.98
CA LYS A 9 14.23 -10.42 7.59
C LYS A 9 13.19 -11.04 6.66
N TYR A 10 12.87 -12.31 6.86
CA TYR A 10 11.88 -13.03 6.06
C TYR A 10 10.47 -12.49 6.27
N PHE A 11 10.07 -12.23 7.52
CA PHE A 11 8.76 -11.69 7.86
C PHE A 11 8.55 -10.28 7.28
N ARG A 12 9.55 -9.40 7.42
CA ARG A 12 9.52 -8.04 6.84
C ARG A 12 9.45 -8.05 5.32
N ALA A 13 10.13 -9.00 4.66
CA ALA A 13 10.02 -9.17 3.22
C ALA A 13 8.62 -9.63 2.81
N LYS A 14 8.04 -10.59 3.55
CA LYS A 14 6.70 -11.14 3.30
C LYS A 14 5.60 -10.09 3.48
N GLU A 15 5.66 -9.26 4.50
CA GLU A 15 4.71 -8.17 4.71
C GLU A 15 4.74 -7.15 3.57
N ARG A 16 5.94 -6.75 3.11
CA ARG A 16 6.07 -5.83 1.97
C ARG A 16 5.45 -6.42 0.70
N VAL A 17 5.72 -7.68 0.41
CA VAL A 17 5.13 -8.36 -0.75
C VAL A 17 3.61 -8.44 -0.63
N GLY A 18 3.08 -8.72 0.58
CA GLY A 18 1.65 -8.71 0.85
C GLY A 18 1.00 -7.35 0.60
N ALA A 19 1.61 -6.27 1.08
CA ALA A 19 1.13 -4.90 0.88
C ALA A 19 1.14 -4.50 -0.60
N ILE A 20 2.23 -4.79 -1.31
CA ILE A 20 2.36 -4.55 -2.75
C ILE A 20 1.29 -5.33 -3.52
N LYS A 21 1.07 -6.61 -3.19
CA LYS A 21 0.05 -7.44 -3.84
C LYS A 21 -1.35 -6.86 -3.66
N LYS A 22 -1.67 -6.37 -2.46
CA LYS A 22 -2.97 -5.73 -2.17
C LYS A 22 -3.15 -4.44 -2.97
N PHE A 23 -2.09 -3.65 -3.14
CA PHE A 23 -2.09 -2.46 -3.98
C PHE A 23 -2.27 -2.78 -5.48
N TYR A 24 -1.57 -3.79 -6.00
CA TYR A 24 -1.76 -4.21 -7.39
C TYR A 24 -3.20 -4.66 -7.65
N MET A 25 -3.83 -5.34 -6.69
CA MET A 25 -5.22 -5.76 -6.80
C MET A 25 -6.18 -4.56 -6.90
N SER A 26 -5.98 -3.52 -6.07
CA SER A 26 -6.78 -2.29 -6.17
C SER A 26 -6.48 -1.49 -7.44
N LEU A 27 -5.23 -1.47 -7.90
CA LEU A 27 -4.82 -0.80 -9.14
C LEU A 27 -5.42 -1.46 -10.39
N ILE A 28 -5.41 -2.79 -10.45
CA ILE A 28 -6.05 -3.55 -11.54
C ILE A 28 -7.55 -3.30 -11.53
N SER A 29 -8.19 -3.35 -10.35
CA SER A 29 -9.62 -3.05 -10.23
C SER A 29 -9.95 -1.62 -10.72
N TYR A 30 -9.11 -0.64 -10.40
CA TYR A 30 -9.22 0.73 -10.91
C TYR A 30 -9.18 0.80 -12.44
N PHE A 31 -8.20 0.13 -13.08
CA PHE A 31 -8.10 0.10 -14.54
C PHE A 31 -9.32 -0.56 -15.20
N VAL A 32 -9.81 -1.66 -14.61
CA VAL A 32 -11.02 -2.35 -15.10
C VAL A 32 -12.24 -1.43 -14.98
N PHE A 33 -12.43 -0.76 -13.84
CA PHE A 33 -13.55 0.16 -13.63
C PHE A 33 -13.49 1.35 -14.58
N ILE A 34 -12.35 2.03 -14.70
CA ILE A 34 -12.20 3.16 -15.63
C ILE A 34 -12.38 2.72 -17.08
N GLY A 35 -11.79 1.59 -17.47
CA GLY A 35 -11.97 1.06 -18.82
C GLY A 35 -13.45 0.76 -19.12
N PHE A 36 -14.16 0.19 -18.16
CA PHE A 36 -15.61 -0.05 -18.27
C PHE A 36 -16.41 1.25 -18.37
N LEU A 37 -16.11 2.26 -17.54
CA LEU A 37 -16.75 3.58 -17.61
C LEU A 37 -16.45 4.30 -18.93
N ALA A 38 -15.21 4.21 -19.41
CA ALA A 38 -14.81 4.80 -20.69
C ALA A 38 -15.55 4.15 -21.87
N ALA A 39 -15.70 2.81 -21.84
CA ALA A 39 -16.48 2.08 -22.84
C ALA A 39 -17.97 2.47 -22.81
N LEU A 40 -18.56 2.60 -21.62
CA LEU A 40 -19.94 3.09 -21.47
C LEU A 40 -20.12 4.53 -21.95
N ASN A 41 -19.16 5.40 -21.66
CA ASN A 41 -19.18 6.79 -22.11
C ASN A 41 -19.11 6.88 -23.64
N TYR A 42 -18.27 6.04 -24.27
CA TYR A 42 -18.18 5.94 -25.72
C TYR A 42 -19.51 5.47 -26.33
N TRP A 43 -20.16 4.46 -25.74
CA TRP A 43 -21.43 3.93 -26.23
C TRP A 43 -22.61 4.89 -26.05
N THR A 44 -22.64 5.63 -24.94
CA THR A 44 -23.78 6.48 -24.58
C THR A 44 -23.75 7.84 -25.27
N ASP A 45 -22.58 8.48 -25.34
CA ASP A 45 -22.49 9.91 -25.67
C ASP A 45 -21.43 10.25 -26.72
N GLN A 46 -20.77 9.24 -27.33
CA GLN A 46 -19.67 9.43 -28.29
C GLN A 46 -18.63 10.48 -27.84
N TRP A 47 -18.31 10.51 -26.54
CA TRP A 47 -17.36 11.45 -25.92
C TRP A 47 -17.81 12.91 -25.80
N ARG A 48 -19.09 13.24 -26.01
CA ARG A 48 -19.56 14.63 -25.89
C ARG A 48 -19.49 15.16 -24.45
N TYR A 49 -19.58 14.28 -23.45
CA TYR A 49 -19.36 14.62 -22.04
C TYR A 49 -18.59 13.50 -21.32
N PRO A 50 -17.25 13.59 -21.20
CA PRO A 50 -16.42 12.55 -20.58
C PRO A 50 -16.53 12.57 -19.04
N TRP A 51 -17.71 12.26 -18.52
CA TRP A 51 -17.97 12.23 -17.07
C TRP A 51 -17.10 11.22 -16.31
N PHE A 52 -16.60 10.19 -17.01
CA PHE A 52 -15.68 9.21 -16.46
C PHE A 52 -14.38 9.84 -15.94
N LEU A 53 -13.97 11.01 -16.46
CA LEU A 53 -12.80 11.74 -15.98
C LEU A 53 -12.96 12.19 -14.53
N TRP A 54 -14.16 12.61 -14.12
CA TRP A 54 -14.44 12.97 -12.73
C TRP A 54 -14.38 11.76 -11.80
N ALA A 55 -14.93 10.63 -12.24
CA ALA A 55 -14.84 9.37 -11.52
C ALA A 55 -13.37 8.89 -11.41
N ALA A 56 -12.62 8.97 -12.51
CA ALA A 56 -11.21 8.64 -12.58
C ALA A 56 -10.36 9.54 -11.67
N PHE A 57 -10.63 10.84 -11.63
CA PHE A 57 -9.93 11.78 -10.75
C PHE A 57 -10.17 11.46 -9.27
N GLY A 58 -11.43 11.28 -8.87
CA GLY A 58 -11.78 10.97 -7.48
C GLY A 58 -11.16 9.64 -7.01
N TRP A 59 -11.29 8.59 -7.81
CA TRP A 59 -10.68 7.29 -7.49
C TRP A 59 -9.16 7.30 -7.60
N GLY A 60 -8.61 8.05 -8.55
CA GLY A 60 -7.17 8.18 -8.77
C GLY A 60 -6.45 8.80 -7.56
N ILE A 61 -7.04 9.83 -6.94
CA ILE A 61 -6.51 10.43 -5.72
C ILE A 61 -6.46 9.40 -4.57
N GLY A 62 -7.54 8.64 -4.37
CA GLY A 62 -7.57 7.58 -3.36
C GLY A 62 -6.51 6.49 -3.60
N LEU A 63 -6.29 6.12 -4.87
CA LEU A 63 -5.26 5.17 -5.28
C LEU A 63 -3.85 5.68 -5.01
N VAL A 64 -3.58 6.97 -5.28
CA VAL A 64 -2.30 7.62 -4.96
C VAL A 64 -2.04 7.61 -3.45
N PHE A 65 -3.03 7.94 -2.63
CA PHE A 65 -2.90 7.82 -1.17
C PHE A 65 -2.60 6.38 -0.72
N HIS A 66 -3.25 5.40 -1.35
CA HIS A 66 -2.98 3.99 -1.07
C HIS A 66 -1.56 3.58 -1.51
N ALA A 67 -1.09 4.08 -2.65
CA ALA A 67 0.25 3.85 -3.17
C ALA A 67 1.31 4.41 -2.21
N VAL A 68 1.15 5.66 -1.79
CA VAL A 68 2.01 6.35 -0.82
C VAL A 68 2.13 5.52 0.47
N LYS A 69 1.00 5.00 0.97
CA LYS A 69 0.94 4.14 2.16
C LYS A 69 1.64 2.79 1.96
N VAL A 70 1.43 2.12 0.81
CA VAL A 70 1.98 0.78 0.54
C VAL A 70 3.47 0.80 0.20
N PHE A 71 3.92 1.80 -0.56
CA PHE A 71 5.33 1.97 -0.87
C PHE A 71 6.13 2.55 0.30
N GLY A 72 5.47 2.87 1.43
CA GLY A 72 6.12 3.44 2.60
C GLY A 72 6.79 4.77 2.31
N LEU A 73 6.33 5.47 1.26
CA LEU A 73 6.75 6.82 0.92
C LEU A 73 6.00 7.78 1.84
N ASN A 74 6.20 7.67 3.16
CA ASN A 74 5.79 8.73 4.06
C ASN A 74 6.77 9.89 3.80
N PRO A 75 6.38 11.01 3.15
CA PRO A 75 7.31 12.10 2.87
C PRO A 75 7.89 12.73 4.15
N PHE A 76 7.27 12.46 5.31
CA PHE A 76 7.71 12.96 6.62
C PHE A 76 8.44 11.92 7.49
N PHE A 77 8.21 10.62 7.31
CA PHE A 77 8.66 9.59 8.26
C PHE A 77 9.25 8.42 7.49
N GLY A 78 10.51 8.59 7.10
CA GLY A 78 11.26 7.57 6.37
C GLY A 78 11.39 6.26 7.15
N LYS A 79 11.71 5.20 6.40
CA LYS A 79 12.01 3.81 6.82
C LYS A 79 12.83 3.67 8.12
N ASN A 80 13.66 4.67 8.44
CA ASN A 80 14.44 4.76 9.68
C ASN A 80 13.62 5.00 10.95
N TRP A 81 12.42 5.59 10.88
CA TRP A 81 11.55 5.71 12.06
C TRP A 81 10.81 4.41 12.35
N GLU A 82 10.29 3.74 11.31
CA GLU A 82 9.68 2.41 11.46
C GLU A 82 10.69 1.40 12.03
N GLU A 83 11.93 1.39 11.53
CA GLU A 83 12.99 0.54 12.09
C GLU A 83 13.33 0.88 13.52
N ARG A 84 13.34 2.16 13.89
CA ARG A 84 13.56 2.57 15.28
C ARG A 84 12.43 2.12 16.18
N LYS A 85 11.17 2.30 15.78
CA LYS A 85 10.02 1.90 16.60
C LYS A 85 9.90 0.40 16.76
N ILE A 86 10.11 -0.37 15.70
CA ILE A 86 10.13 -1.83 15.79
C ILE A 86 11.24 -2.29 16.76
N LYS A 87 12.44 -1.71 16.66
CA LYS A 87 13.55 -2.03 17.58
C LYS A 87 13.24 -1.65 19.03
N GLU A 88 12.55 -0.52 19.23
CA GLU A 88 12.12 -0.04 20.54
C GLU A 88 11.08 -0.98 21.18
N TYR A 89 10.06 -1.39 20.42
CA TYR A 89 9.07 -2.39 20.89
C TYR A 89 9.71 -3.75 21.20
N MET A 90 10.66 -4.20 20.37
CA MET A 90 11.36 -5.48 20.60
C MET A 90 12.20 -5.44 21.87
N GLN A 91 12.92 -4.34 22.12
CA GLN A 91 13.69 -4.16 23.35
C GLN A 91 12.81 -4.00 24.59
N GLU A 92 11.61 -3.44 24.44
CA GLU A 92 10.66 -3.29 25.54
C GLU A 92 10.01 -4.62 25.92
N ASP A 93 9.74 -5.50 24.95
CA ASP A 93 9.33 -6.89 25.18
C ASP A 93 10.45 -7.72 25.86
N GLU A 94 11.70 -7.55 25.42
CA GLU A 94 12.86 -8.23 26.01
C GLU A 94 13.09 -7.80 27.48
N ARG A 95 12.85 -6.51 27.81
CA ARG A 95 12.95 -6.03 29.20
C ARG A 95 11.78 -6.43 30.09
N LYS A 96 10.59 -6.69 29.53
CA LYS A 96 9.41 -7.07 30.31
C LYS A 96 9.39 -8.54 30.71
N ASN A 97 10.31 -9.37 30.21
CA ASN A 97 10.38 -10.77 30.58
C ASN A 97 11.75 -11.18 31.16
N PRO A 98 12.14 -10.69 32.36
CA PRO A 98 13.41 -11.05 32.99
C PRO A 98 13.45 -12.50 33.55
N TRP A 99 12.38 -13.30 33.39
CA TRP A 99 12.24 -14.62 34.00
C TRP A 99 11.90 -15.73 32.99
N LYS A 100 12.70 -15.83 31.92
CA LYS A 100 12.84 -17.06 31.15
C LYS A 100 14.27 -17.28 30.70
#